data_AF-A0A6G2DD99-F1
#
_entry.id   AF-A0A6G2DD99-F1
#
_cell.length_a   1.000
_cell.length_b   1.000
_cell.length_c   1.000
_cell.angle_alpha   90.00
_cell.angle_beta   90.00
_cell.angle_gamma   90.00
#
_symmetry.space_group_name_H-M   'P 1'
#
loop_
_entity.id
_entity.type
_entity.pdbx_description
1 polymer ?
#
loop_
_entity_poly.entity_id
_entity_poly.type
_entity_poly.pdbx_seq_one_letter_code
_entity_poly.pdbx_strand_id
1 'polypeptide(L)'
;MHRKTVIDFRTLGERYTFTQPIKELKTRNVEEVADLLAQVESYQEQGYYVVGYVSYEAAPAFEEKLAVHKVPLLGEYLLYFTVHDRVETSPI
;
A
#
# COMPACT_ATOMS: atom_id res chain seq x y z
N MET A 1 -8.61 -11.53 -1.82
CA MET A 1 -7.85 -11.46 -0.56
C MET A 1 -6.39 -11.57 -0.93
N HIS A 2 -5.58 -10.57 -0.60
CA HIS A 2 -4.16 -10.59 -0.92
C HIS A 2 -3.47 -11.65 -0.07
N ARG A 3 -2.72 -12.56 -0.70
CA ARG A 3 -2.19 -13.75 -0.02
C ARG A 3 -0.75 -13.57 0.44
N LYS A 4 0.05 -12.80 -0.31
CA LYS A 4 1.50 -12.67 -0.09
C LYS A 4 2.07 -11.46 -0.82
N THR A 5 2.85 -10.62 -0.14
CA THR A 5 3.78 -9.66 -0.76
C THR A 5 5.20 -10.15 -0.59
N VAL A 6 6.04 -10.01 -1.61
CA VAL A 6 7.48 -10.26 -1.52
C VAL A 6 8.22 -9.02 -2.00
N ILE A 7 9.15 -8.52 -1.19
CA ILE A 7 10.01 -7.40 -1.53
C ILE A 7 11.47 -7.85 -1.38
N ASP A 8 12.25 -7.71 -2.45
CA ASP A 8 13.69 -8.00 -2.45
C ASP A 8 14.47 -6.70 -2.23
N PHE A 9 14.98 -6.50 -1.01
CA PHE A 9 15.84 -5.37 -0.67
C PHE A 9 17.28 -5.68 -1.07
N ARG A 10 17.58 -5.50 -2.36
CA ARG A 10 18.88 -5.85 -2.97
C ARG A 10 20.09 -5.20 -2.26
N THR A 11 19.92 -3.99 -1.74
CA THR A 11 20.98 -3.27 -1.01
C THR A 11 21.28 -3.90 0.36
N LEU A 12 20.30 -4.61 0.95
CA LEU A 12 20.45 -5.34 2.20
C LEU A 12 20.83 -6.82 1.96
N GLY A 13 20.64 -7.32 0.74
CA GLY A 13 20.81 -8.76 0.43
C GLY A 13 19.70 -9.64 1.02
N GLU A 14 18.56 -9.04 1.35
CA GLU A 14 17.46 -9.69 2.08
C GLU A 14 16.13 -9.61 1.33
N ARG A 15 15.38 -10.71 1.35
CA ARG A 15 14.00 -10.84 0.88
C ARG A 15 13.05 -10.80 2.07
N TYR A 16 12.07 -9.92 1.98
CA TYR A 16 11.02 -9.73 2.98
C TYR A 16 9.72 -10.30 2.43
N THR A 17 9.15 -11.27 3.13
CA THR A 17 7.90 -11.93 2.76
C THR A 17 6.82 -11.59 3.79
N PHE A 18 5.76 -10.95 3.31
CA PHE A 18 4.60 -10.57 4.10
C PHE A 18 3.44 -11.50 3.77
N THR A 19 2.89 -12.16 4.80
CA THR A 19 1.73 -13.03 4.70
C THR A 19 0.73 -12.68 5.80
N GLN A 20 -0.50 -13.18 5.68
CA GLN A 20 -1.55 -13.06 6.72
C GLN A 20 -1.76 -11.60 7.22
N PRO A 21 -2.23 -10.70 6.35
CA PRO A 21 -2.46 -9.31 6.76
C PRO A 21 -3.51 -9.24 7.88
N ILE A 22 -3.24 -8.45 8.92
CA ILE A 22 -4.20 -8.20 10.00
C ILE A 22 -5.24 -7.13 9.60
N LYS A 23 -4.88 -6.31 8.61
CA LYS A 23 -5.76 -5.27 8.05
C LYS A 23 -5.44 -5.04 6.58
N GLU A 24 -6.48 -4.80 5.78
CA GLU A 24 -6.37 -4.26 4.43
C GLU A 24 -6.93 -2.82 4.43
N LEU A 25 -6.17 -1.87 3.90
CA LEU A 25 -6.56 -0.47 3.69
C LEU A 25 -6.60 -0.23 2.19
N LYS A 26 -7.79 -0.01 1.62
CA LYS A 26 -7.94 0.15 0.17
C LYS A 26 -9.15 0.97 -0.22
N THR A 27 -9.03 1.73 -1.30
CA THR A 27 -10.16 2.50 -1.82
C THR A 27 -10.11 2.67 -3.33
N ARG A 28 -11.28 2.88 -3.93
CA ARG A 28 -11.47 3.39 -5.29
C ARG A 28 -12.05 4.81 -5.30
N ASN A 29 -12.27 5.38 -4.12
CA ASN A 29 -12.76 6.73 -3.93
C ASN A 29 -11.58 7.65 -3.62
N VAL A 30 -11.41 8.69 -4.43
CA VAL A 30 -10.31 9.65 -4.28
C VAL A 30 -10.40 10.43 -2.97
N GLU A 31 -11.63 10.68 -2.47
CA GLU A 31 -11.88 11.40 -1.22
C GLU A 31 -11.37 10.63 0.01
N GLU A 32 -11.29 9.29 -0.08
CA GLU A 32 -10.83 8.42 1.02
C GLU A 32 -9.30 8.24 1.05
N VAL A 33 -8.57 8.70 0.02
CA VAL A 33 -7.13 8.43 -0.11
C VAL A 33 -6.34 9.09 1.02
N ALA A 34 -6.62 10.35 1.34
CA ALA A 34 -5.90 11.08 2.39
C ALA A 34 -6.10 10.43 3.77
N ASP A 35 -7.34 10.10 4.12
CA ASP A 35 -7.68 9.46 5.40
C ASP A 35 -7.08 8.05 5.53
N LEU A 36 -7.02 7.29 4.44
CA LEU A 36 -6.39 5.98 4.44
C LEU A 36 -4.86 6.07 4.52
N LEU A 37 -4.23 7.09 3.92
CA LEU A 37 -2.79 7.33 4.08
C LEU A 37 -2.44 7.71 5.53
N ALA A 38 -3.25 8.55 6.17
CA ALA A 38 -3.07 8.87 7.58
C ALA A 38 -3.16 7.60 8.47
N GLN A 39 -4.04 6.65 8.13
CA GLN A 39 -4.11 5.36 8.81
C GLN A 39 -2.86 4.50 8.55
N VAL A 40 -2.35 4.48 7.31
CA VAL A 40 -1.10 3.79 6.96
C VAL A 40 0.06 4.31 7.81
N GLU A 41 0.23 5.63 7.89
CA GLU A 41 1.25 6.28 8.72
C GLU A 41 1.08 5.93 10.20
N SER A 42 -0.15 6.03 10.73
CA SER A 42 -0.43 5.69 12.12
C SER A 42 -0.07 4.24 12.47
N TYR A 43 -0.34 3.28 11.59
CA TYR A 43 0.08 1.88 11.80
C TYR A 43 1.60 1.73 11.77
N GLN A 44 2.27 2.43 10.86
CA GLN A 44 3.73 2.42 10.77
C GLN A 44 4.39 3.02 12.02
N GLU A 45 3.85 4.11 12.56
CA GLU A 45 4.31 4.72 13.83
C GLU A 45 4.12 3.81 15.04
N GLN A 46 3.09 2.96 15.02
CA GLN A 46 2.84 1.93 16.04
C GLN A 46 3.78 0.71 15.92
N GLY A 47 4.66 0.67 14.92
CA GLY A 47 5.62 -0.40 14.71
C GLY A 47 5.10 -1.57 13.87
N TYR A 48 3.93 -1.45 13.23
CA TYR A 48 3.46 -2.42 12.26
C TYR A 48 4.17 -2.26 10.92
N TYR A 49 4.30 -3.36 10.18
CA TYR A 49 4.71 -3.32 8.78
C TYR A 49 3.51 -2.95 7.93
N VAL A 50 3.65 -1.93 7.09
CA VAL A 50 2.61 -1.53 6.14
C VAL A 50 3.19 -1.60 4.74
N VAL A 51 2.56 -2.39 3.86
CA VAL A 51 3.11 -2.71 2.55
C VAL A 51 2.02 -2.59 1.50
N GLY A 52 2.29 -1.89 0.40
CA GLY A 52 1.27 -1.60 -0.59
C GLY A 52 1.71 -0.63 -1.67
N TYR A 53 0.73 -0.01 -2.30
CA TYR A 53 0.93 0.98 -3.35
C TYR A 53 -0.13 2.08 -3.29
N VAL A 54 0.21 3.21 -3.92
CA VAL A 54 -0.70 4.27 -4.33
C VAL A 54 -0.63 4.36 -5.85
N SER A 55 -1.77 4.35 -6.53
CA SER A 55 -1.82 4.42 -7.99
C SER A 55 -1.58 5.85 -8.49
N TYR A 56 -1.20 5.98 -9.76
CA TYR A 56 -1.04 7.30 -10.38
C TYR A 56 -2.36 8.09 -10.38
N GLU A 57 -3.49 7.41 -10.60
CA GLU A 57 -4.83 7.99 -10.61
C GLU A 57 -5.29 8.54 -9.25
N ALA A 58 -4.56 8.25 -8.17
CA ALA A 58 -4.79 8.86 -6.86
C ALA A 58 -4.29 10.32 -6.78
N ALA A 59 -3.57 10.81 -7.80
CA ALA A 59 -3.00 12.16 -7.83
C ALA A 59 -3.98 13.29 -7.41
N PRO A 60 -5.28 13.29 -7.79
CA PRO A 60 -6.20 14.35 -7.40
C PRO A 60 -6.46 14.42 -5.88
N ALA A 61 -6.14 13.37 -5.12
CA ALA A 61 -6.21 13.40 -3.65
C ALA A 61 -5.13 14.29 -3.01
N PHE A 62 -4.04 14.57 -3.74
CA PHE A 62 -2.93 15.40 -3.28
C PHE A 62 -3.00 16.82 -3.85
N GLU A 63 -3.42 16.95 -5.11
CA GLU A 63 -3.64 18.22 -5.79
C GLU A 63 -4.74 18.04 -6.84
N GLU A 64 -5.90 18.64 -6.60
CA GLU A 64 -7.12 18.48 -7.41
C GLU A 64 -6.89 18.83 -8.89
N LYS A 65 -5.95 19.74 -9.19
CA LYS A 65 -5.63 20.16 -10.56
C LYS A 65 -4.86 19.11 -11.37
N LEU A 66 -4.36 18.04 -10.75
CA LEU A 66 -3.65 16.98 -11.46
C LEU A 66 -4.65 16.14 -12.25
N ALA A 67 -4.64 16.31 -13.58
CA ALA A 67 -5.50 15.56 -14.47
C ALA A 67 -5.05 14.10 -14.58
N VAL A 68 -6.01 13.17 -14.44
CA VAL A 68 -5.80 11.73 -14.58
C VAL A 68 -6.85 11.12 -15.52
N HIS A 69 -6.58 9.90 -15.99
CA HIS A 69 -7.58 9.14 -16.73
C HIS A 69 -8.67 8.66 -15.76
N LYS A 70 -9.94 8.99 -16.06
CA LYS A 70 -11.07 8.72 -15.17
C LYS A 70 -11.40 7.24 -14.98
N VAL A 71 -10.94 6.38 -15.89
CA VAL A 71 -11.23 4.94 -15.86
C VAL A 71 -9.92 4.20 -15.60
N PRO A 72 -9.76 3.53 -14.44
CA PRO A 72 -8.62 2.66 -14.21
C PRO A 72 -8.65 1.52 -15.23
N LEU A 73 -7.51 1.24 -15.88
CA LEU A 73 -7.42 0.22 -16.95
C LEU A 73 -7.94 -1.16 -16.51
N LEU A 74 -7.73 -1.53 -15.24
CA LEU A 74 -8.06 -2.85 -14.70
C LEU A 74 -8.94 -2.79 -13.44
N GLY A 75 -9.60 -1.65 -13.18
CA GLY A 75 -10.40 -1.47 -11.97
C GLY A 75 -9.58 -1.57 -10.67
N GLU A 76 -8.31 -1.18 -10.72
CA GLU A 76 -7.40 -1.20 -9.58
C GLU A 76 -7.88 -0.25 -8.47
N TYR A 77 -7.32 -0.43 -7.27
CA TYR A 77 -7.54 0.52 -6.18
C TYR A 77 -6.66 1.75 -6.39
N LEU A 78 -7.13 2.93 -5.99
CA LEU A 78 -6.31 4.14 -5.95
C LEU A 78 -5.22 4.02 -4.87
N LEU A 79 -5.51 3.27 -3.82
CA LEU A 79 -4.60 2.95 -2.73
C LEU A 79 -4.89 1.52 -2.29
N TYR A 80 -3.84 0.71 -2.09
CA TYR A 80 -3.97 -0.59 -1.45
C TYR A 80 -2.75 -0.91 -0.61
N PHE A 81 -2.95 -0.97 0.71
CA PHE A 81 -1.96 -1.41 1.68
C PHE A 81 -2.49 -2.56 2.52
N THR A 82 -1.56 -3.39 2.97
CA THR A 82 -1.76 -4.42 3.97
C THR A 82 -0.90 -4.15 5.19
N VAL A 83 -1.48 -4.34 6.37
CA VAL A 83 -0.82 -4.17 7.67
C VAL A 83 -0.46 -5.56 8.22
N HIS A 84 0.76 -5.71 8.74
CA HIS A 84 1.28 -6.95 9.29
C HIS A 84 1.97 -6.71 10.63
N ASP A 85 1.80 -7.67 11.54
CA ASP A 85 2.49 -7.71 12.85
C ASP A 85 3.95 -8.18 12.72
N ARG A 86 4.25 -8.96 11.66
CA ARG A 86 5.54 -9.59 11.42
C ARG A 86 5.89 -9.65 9.94
N VAL A 87 7.17 -9.90 9.67
CA VAL A 87 7.71 -10.20 8.35
C VAL A 87 8.66 -11.39 8.43
N GLU A 88 8.65 -12.23 7.41
CA GLU A 88 9.64 -13.30 7.25
C GLU A 88 10.81 -12.79 6.39
N THR A 89 12.04 -12.93 6.87
CA THR A 89 13.26 -12.50 6.17
C THR A 89 14.09 -13.70 5.72
N SER A 90 14.59 -13.69 4.48
CA SER A 90 15.55 -14.68 3.97
C SER A 90 16.63 -14.01 3.12
N PRO A 91 17.83 -14.59 2.94
CA PRO A 91 18.79 -14.12 1.94
C PRO A 91 18.18 -14.10 0.52
N ILE A 92 18.65 -13.16 -0.33
CA ILE A 92 18.32 -13.11 -1.77
C ILE A 92 19.20 -14.10 -2.55
#